data_AF-A0A7V9P8M9-F1
#
_entry.id   AF-A0A7V9P8M9-F1
#
_cell.length_a   1.000
_cell.length_b   1.000
_cell.length_c   1.000
_cell.angle_alpha   90.00
_cell.angle_beta   90.00
_cell.angle_gamma   90.00
#
_symmetry.space_group_name_H-M   'P 1'
#
loop_
_entity.id
_entity.type
_entity.pdbx_description
1 polymer ?
#
loop_
_entity_poly.entity_id
_entity_poly.type
_entity_poly.pdbx_seq_one_letter_code
_entity_poly.pdbx_strand_id
1 'polypeptide(L)'
;MNDYKLNFEDTATAFSDKSNLDLKKKHRLFRLINSPLLTGFGTRLTAMAFRLHLPVKKIIKRTIFAHFCGGETIEECQPTIDQLGKARIGTILDYSVEGKSEEAVFESTKNE
;
A
#
# COMPACT_ATOMS: atom_id res chain seq x y z
N MET A 1 -6.44 38.06 -9.34
CA MET A 1 -6.23 36.60 -9.44
C MET A 1 -5.21 36.24 -8.38
N ASN A 2 -5.56 35.38 -7.41
CA ASN A 2 -4.60 34.93 -6.41
C ASN A 2 -3.52 34.13 -7.12
N ASP A 3 -2.27 34.57 -6.99
CA ASP A 3 -1.10 33.90 -7.51
C ASP A 3 -0.83 32.67 -6.63
N TYR A 4 -1.56 31.58 -6.90
CA TYR A 4 -1.39 30.32 -6.17
C TYR A 4 -0.05 29.72 -6.57
N LYS A 5 0.98 29.99 -5.77
CA LYS A 5 2.31 29.41 -5.95
C LYS A 5 2.31 27.98 -5.42
N LEU A 6 2.15 27.02 -6.33
CA LEU A 6 2.27 25.59 -6.03
C LEU A 6 3.68 25.31 -5.47
N ASN A 7 3.74 24.81 -4.24
CA ASN A 7 4.99 24.45 -3.56
C ASN A 7 5.01 22.96 -3.27
N PHE A 8 5.80 22.21 -4.03
CA PHE A 8 5.93 20.75 -3.86
C PHE A 8 6.72 20.35 -2.61
N GLU A 9 7.46 21.28 -2.00
CA GLU A 9 8.25 21.04 -0.77
C GLU A 9 7.42 21.23 0.51
N ASP A 10 6.17 21.71 0.40
CA ASP A 10 5.26 21.86 1.53
C ASP A 10 4.66 20.51 1.97
N THR A 11 5.50 19.73 2.64
CA THR A 11 5.11 18.44 3.22
C THR A 11 4.09 18.59 4.35
N ALA A 12 4.01 19.75 5.01
CA ALA A 12 3.04 19.99 6.08
C ALA A 12 1.61 19.98 5.52
N THR A 13 1.40 20.68 4.40
CA THR A 13 0.12 20.61 3.67
C THR A 13 -0.12 19.21 3.09
N ALA A 14 0.89 18.59 2.49
CA ALA A 14 0.76 17.28 1.84
C ALA A 14 0.40 16.14 2.80
N PHE A 15 0.82 16.21 4.06
CA PHE A 15 0.52 15.21 5.09
C PHE A 15 -0.44 15.70 6.17
N SER A 16 -1.17 16.80 5.90
CA SER A 16 -2.11 17.41 6.85
C SER A 16 -3.22 16.47 7.31
N ASP A 17 -3.55 15.44 6.53
CA ASP A 17 -4.54 14.41 6.87
C ASP A 17 -3.98 13.25 7.70
N LYS A 18 -2.68 13.26 8.06
CA LYS A 18 -2.01 12.19 8.80
C LYS A 18 -1.61 12.62 10.22
N SER A 19 -1.70 11.69 11.16
CA SER A 19 -1.20 11.91 12.53
C SER A 19 0.32 11.70 12.62
N ASN A 20 0.93 12.29 13.64
CA ASN A 20 2.36 12.05 13.96
C ASN A 20 2.68 10.56 14.18
N LEU A 21 1.73 9.78 14.71
CA LEU A 21 1.90 8.35 14.91
C LEU A 21 1.93 7.61 13.56
N ASP A 22 1.07 7.98 12.63
CA ASP A 22 1.05 7.42 11.28
C ASP A 22 2.36 7.71 10.55
N LEU A 23 2.84 8.95 10.61
CA LEU A 23 4.10 9.35 9.97
C LEU A 23 5.29 8.59 10.54
N LYS A 24 5.39 8.44 11.87
CA LYS A 24 6.44 7.63 12.51
C LYS A 24 6.36 6.15 12.13
N LYS A 25 5.16 5.58 12.03
CA LYS A 25 4.95 4.19 11.60
C LYS A 25 5.44 3.98 10.17
N LYS A 26 5.06 4.86 9.25
CA LYS A 26 5.50 4.83 7.85
C LYS A 26 7.01 4.97 7.73
N HIS A 27 7.61 5.94 8.44
CA HIS A 27 9.04 6.13 8.46
C HIS A 27 9.80 4.87 8.90
N ARG A 28 9.35 4.20 9.97
CA ARG A 28 9.93 2.93 10.41
C ARG A 28 9.83 1.83 9.35
N LEU A 29 8.68 1.72 8.69
CA LEU A 29 8.46 0.74 7.64
C LEU A 29 9.43 0.97 6.46
N PHE A 30 9.50 2.19 5.94
CA PHE A 30 10.43 2.52 4.86
C PHE A 30 11.89 2.30 5.25
N ARG A 31 12.27 2.62 6.49
CA ARG A 31 13.62 2.37 6.99
C ARG A 31 13.96 0.87 7.02
N LEU A 32 12.99 0.01 7.35
CA LEU A 32 13.19 -1.45 7.33
C LEU A 32 13.33 -1.96 5.89
N ILE A 33 12.50 -1.47 4.97
CA ILE A 33 12.51 -1.89 3.56
C ILE A 33 13.77 -1.37 2.84
N ASN A 34 14.29 -0.21 3.23
CA ASN A 34 15.51 0.35 2.64
C ASN A 34 16.80 -0.35 3.09
N SER A 35 16.71 -1.37 3.95
CA SER A 35 17.87 -2.18 4.37
C SER A 35 17.93 -3.49 3.58
N PRO A 36 18.91 -3.67 2.66
CA PRO A 36 19.00 -4.86 1.80
C PRO A 36 19.13 -6.18 2.58
N LEU A 37 19.79 -6.14 3.74
CA LEU A 37 19.96 -7.31 4.60
C LEU A 37 18.63 -7.73 5.23
N LEU A 38 17.86 -6.77 5.75
CA LEU A 38 16.57 -7.04 6.39
C LEU A 38 15.52 -7.47 5.37
N THR A 39 15.48 -6.84 4.20
CA THR A 39 14.57 -7.24 3.13
C THR A 39 14.92 -8.61 2.59
N GLY A 40 16.20 -8.90 2.32
CA GLY A 40 16.64 -10.21 1.87
C GLY A 40 16.28 -11.34 2.85
N PHE A 41 16.49 -11.12 4.15
CA PHE A 41 16.08 -12.06 5.19
C PHE A 41 14.55 -12.20 5.28
N GLY A 42 13.83 -11.07 5.29
CA GLY A 42 12.37 -11.03 5.38
C GLY A 42 11.68 -11.76 4.23
N THR A 43 12.19 -11.62 3.00
CA THR A 43 11.67 -12.32 1.82
C THR A 43 11.86 -13.83 1.95
N ARG A 44 13.06 -14.29 2.36
CA ARG A 44 13.33 -15.73 2.56
C ARG A 44 12.46 -16.32 3.66
N LEU A 45 12.32 -15.61 4.78
CA LEU A 45 11.47 -16.05 5.89
C LEU A 45 10.00 -16.12 5.48
N THR A 46 9.53 -15.13 4.72
CA THR A 46 8.15 -15.10 4.21
C THR A 46 7.88 -16.26 3.26
N ALA A 47 8.80 -16.54 2.33
CA ALA A 47 8.70 -17.68 1.42
C ALA A 47 8.69 -19.02 2.18
N MET A 48 9.55 -19.16 3.20
CA MET A 48 9.57 -20.33 4.07
C MET A 48 8.27 -20.48 4.86
N ALA A 49 7.73 -19.39 5.39
CA ALA A 49 6.47 -19.40 6.13
C ALA A 49 5.29 -19.86 5.26
N PHE A 50 5.23 -19.40 4.00
CA PHE A 50 4.23 -19.91 3.04
C PHE A 50 4.45 -21.38 2.69
N ARG A 51 5.69 -21.82 2.46
CA ARG A 51 6.01 -23.22 2.19
C ARG A 51 5.62 -24.14 3.35
N LEU A 52 5.78 -23.66 4.58
CA LEU A 52 5.38 -24.36 5.81
C LEU A 52 3.89 -24.18 6.16
N HIS A 53 3.10 -23.51 5.31
CA HIS A 53 1.67 -23.24 5.52
C HIS A 53 1.37 -22.50 6.84
N LEU A 54 2.32 -21.68 7.31
CA LEU A 54 2.11 -20.87 8.51
C LEU A 54 1.07 -19.77 8.22
N PRO A 55 0.19 -19.43 9.18
CA PRO A 55 -0.88 -18.44 9.01
C PRO A 55 -0.37 -16.99 9.03
N VAL A 56 0.67 -16.67 8.26
CA VAL A 56 1.32 -15.35 8.22
C VAL A 56 0.62 -14.35 7.30
N LYS A 57 -0.31 -14.80 6.43
CA LYS A 57 -1.02 -13.94 5.48
C LYS A 57 -1.69 -12.73 6.15
N LYS A 58 -2.36 -12.95 7.28
CA LYS A 58 -3.04 -11.86 8.04
C LYS A 58 -2.05 -10.83 8.59
N ILE A 59 -0.86 -11.27 9.01
CA ILE A 59 0.19 -10.40 9.54
C ILE A 59 0.73 -9.53 8.40
N ILE A 60 1.04 -10.12 7.26
CA ILE A 60 1.51 -9.41 6.06
C ILE A 60 0.46 -8.41 5.59
N LYS A 61 -0.81 -8.84 5.50
CA LYS A 61 -1.95 -7.99 5.12
C LYS A 61 -2.06 -6.74 5.99
N ARG A 62 -1.93 -6.89 7.32
CA ARG A 62 -2.06 -5.78 8.30
C ARG A 62 -0.81 -4.91 8.45
N THR A 63 0.31 -5.30 7.85
CA THR A 63 1.60 -4.60 8.02
C THR A 63 2.03 -3.92 6.73
N ILE A 64 2.80 -4.61 5.90
CA ILE A 64 3.39 -4.04 4.69
C ILE A 64 2.33 -3.81 3.60
N PHE A 65 1.40 -4.76 3.42
CA PHE A 65 0.38 -4.70 2.37
C PHE A 65 -0.55 -3.49 2.58
N ALA A 66 -1.09 -3.31 3.78
CA ALA A 66 -1.95 -2.16 4.12
C ALA A 66 -1.27 -0.79 3.98
N HIS A 67 0.05 -0.73 3.75
CA HIS A 67 0.73 0.52 3.44
C HIS A 67 0.75 0.83 1.94
N PHE A 68 0.84 -0.21 1.10
CA PHE A 68 1.03 -0.08 -0.35
C PHE A 68 -0.24 -0.37 -1.16
N CYS A 69 -1.14 -1.18 -0.63
CA CYS A 69 -2.37 -1.61 -1.31
C CYS A 69 -3.60 -1.12 -0.52
N GLY A 70 -4.62 -0.66 -1.24
CA GLY A 70 -5.89 -0.25 -0.65
C GLY A 70 -6.75 -1.40 -0.12
N GLY A 71 -6.58 -2.60 -0.70
CA GLY A 71 -7.36 -3.81 -0.43
C GLY A 71 -6.98 -4.95 -1.39
N GLU A 72 -7.46 -6.18 -1.13
CA GLU A 72 -7.38 -7.29 -2.10
C GLU A 72 -8.58 -7.27 -3.08
N THR A 73 -9.64 -6.51 -2.79
CA THR A 73 -10.81 -6.30 -3.66
C THR A 73 -11.21 -4.82 -3.66
N ILE A 74 -12.11 -4.43 -4.57
CA ILE A 74 -12.65 -3.06 -4.65
C ILE A 74 -13.36 -2.67 -3.34
N GLU A 75 -14.12 -3.58 -2.76
CA GLU A 75 -14.85 -3.35 -1.49
C GLU A 75 -13.89 -3.12 -0.33
N GLU A 76 -12.77 -3.84 -0.30
CA GLU A 76 -11.72 -3.63 0.71
C GLU A 76 -11.02 -2.27 0.55
N CYS A 77 -11.02 -1.69 -0.64
CA CYS A 77 -10.47 -0.35 -0.90
C CYS A 77 -11.40 0.79 -0.43
N GLN A 78 -12.70 0.55 -0.29
CA GLN A 78 -13.70 1.58 0.04
C GLN A 78 -13.34 2.44 1.27
N PRO A 79 -12.86 1.88 2.40
CA PRO A 79 -12.48 2.68 3.57
C PRO A 79 -11.35 3.69 3.26
N THR A 80 -10.42 3.31 2.39
CA THR A 80 -9.32 4.18 1.96
C THR A 80 -9.83 5.27 1.04
N ILE A 81 -10.72 4.92 0.10
CA ILE A 81 -11.40 5.89 -0.80
C ILE A 81 -12.15 6.93 0.03
N ASP A 82 -12.95 6.50 1.00
CA ASP A 82 -13.73 7.40 1.85
C ASP A 82 -12.84 8.32 2.69
N GLN A 83 -11.72 7.79 3.21
CA GLN A 83 -10.75 8.59 3.95
C GLN A 83 -10.15 9.70 3.07
N LEU A 84 -9.69 9.35 1.87
CA LEU A 84 -9.12 10.31 0.93
C LEU A 84 -10.16 11.34 0.44
N GLY A 85 -11.39 10.88 0.20
CA GLY A 85 -12.52 11.72 -0.20
C GLY A 85 -12.86 12.82 0.82
N LYS A 86 -12.72 12.55 2.13
CA LYS A 86 -12.88 13.58 3.18
C LYS A 86 -11.90 14.75 3.03
N ALA A 87 -10.70 14.48 2.50
CA ALA A 87 -9.68 15.49 2.21
C ALA A 87 -9.79 16.05 0.78
N ARG A 88 -10.85 15.72 0.04
CA ARG A 88 -11.05 16.05 -1.39
C ARG A 88 -9.94 15.50 -2.29
N ILE A 89 -9.33 14.38 -1.91
CA ILE A 89 -8.35 13.66 -2.71
C ILE A 89 -9.07 12.59 -3.52
N GLY A 90 -8.96 12.67 -4.85
CA GLY A 90 -9.49 11.64 -5.76
C GLY A 90 -8.68 10.33 -5.66
N THR A 91 -9.34 9.19 -5.88
CA THR A 91 -8.69 7.87 -5.88
C THR A 91 -8.82 7.25 -7.26
N ILE A 92 -7.73 6.64 -7.74
CA ILE A 92 -7.73 5.78 -8.93
C ILE A 92 -7.48 4.37 -8.43
N LEU A 93 -8.34 3.43 -8.82
CA LEU A 93 -8.15 2.02 -8.53
C LEU A 93 -7.27 1.40 -9.60
N ASP A 94 -6.11 0.90 -9.19
CA ASP A 94 -5.15 0.21 -10.05
C ASP A 94 -5.03 -1.25 -9.61
N TYR A 95 -5.23 -2.17 -10.56
CA TYR A 95 -5.14 -3.60 -10.31
C TYR A 95 -3.69 -4.07 -10.51
N SER A 96 -2.92 -4.07 -9.42
CA SER A 96 -1.47 -4.32 -9.45
C SER A 96 -1.09 -5.82 -9.36
N VAL A 97 -1.69 -6.68 -10.20
CA VAL A 97 -1.23 -8.07 -10.33
C VAL A 97 -0.06 -8.14 -11.30
N GLU A 98 1.14 -8.14 -10.73
CA GLU A 98 2.38 -8.28 -11.48
C GLU A 98 2.71 -9.76 -11.75
N GLY A 99 3.09 -10.09 -12.99
CA GLY A 99 3.77 -11.34 -13.32
C GLY A 99 2.91 -12.61 -13.45
N LYS A 100 1.59 -12.50 -13.61
CA LYS A 100 0.76 -13.66 -14.01
C LYS A 100 0.65 -13.72 -15.53
N SER A 101 1.31 -14.72 -16.12
CA SER A 101 1.28 -15.00 -17.57
C SER A 101 0.16 -15.96 -17.97
N GLU A 102 -0.75 -16.30 -17.06
CA GLU A 102 -1.76 -17.30 -17.29
C GLU A 102 -3.09 -16.68 -17.74
N GLU A 103 -3.61 -17.17 -18.86
CA GLU A 103 -4.83 -16.71 -19.54
C GLU A 103 -6.05 -16.60 -18.59
N ALA A 104 -6.17 -17.51 -17.63
CA ALA A 104 -7.29 -17.53 -16.68
C ALA A 104 -7.35 -16.27 -15.78
N VAL A 105 -6.20 -15.64 -15.51
CA VAL A 105 -6.11 -14.42 -14.69
C VAL A 105 -6.53 -13.21 -15.51
N PHE A 106 -6.19 -13.19 -16.79
CA PHE A 106 -6.58 -12.14 -17.72
C PHE A 106 -8.11 -12.08 -17.86
N GLU A 107 -8.75 -13.23 -18.10
CA GLU A 107 -10.21 -13.31 -18.22
C GLU A 107 -10.95 -12.95 -16.91
N SER A 108 -10.40 -13.29 -15.74
CA SER A 108 -10.98 -12.85 -14.46
C SER A 108 -10.92 -11.33 -14.28
N THR A 109 -9.79 -10.71 -14.64
CA THR A 109 -9.55 -9.27 -14.47
C THR A 109 -10.42 -8.43 -15.40
N LYS A 110 -10.72 -8.93 -16.60
CA LYS A 110 -11.57 -8.25 -17.58
C LYS A 110 -13.04 -8.12 -17.14
N ASN A 111 -13.51 -9.05 -16.32
CA ASN A 111 -14.91 -9.15 -15.91
C ASN A 111 -15.19 -8.60 -14.49
N GLU A 112 -14.17 -8.09 -13.80
CA GLU A 112 -14.30 -7.25 -12.59
C GLU A 112 -14.62 -5.80 -12.95
#